data_AF-A0AAV8YW70-F1
#
_entry.id   AF-A0AAV8YW70-F1
#
_cell.length_a   1.000
_cell.length_b   1.000
_cell.length_c   1.000
_cell.angle_alpha   90.00
_cell.angle_beta   90.00
_cell.angle_gamma   90.00
#
_symmetry.space_group_name_H-M   'P 1'
#
loop_
_entity.id
_entity.type
_entity.pdbx_description
1 polymer ?
#
loop_
_entity_poly.entity_id
_entity_poly.type
_entity_poly.pdbx_seq_one_letter_code
_entity_poly.pdbx_strand_id
1 'polypeptide(L)'
;MSSLLLFYTGFITSLMAYNIVLSIKHKFEDLNKVLTDIKLSTDNMQLIMNLYLILDEIIGIFNDVFGWPILMIILMLSCDVLISLISLTYFHLHKINALVSVGLSEVITVFGPVTLLFCCDLAVTESKKLLSTCYTLQIYLPADSKEGKQLARLENLIRSKPPVFTAAGFFPVNRTTLLYLVNTITTYFIVAIQFRDKNWYNQAFSLMSIMEWFRYVDDIFAVFVLKKETATLGYIPNDSHHPFQHKMASFNFLIHRLLNVPLSKERFGHEKQLIKNIAKNNGYSVHLMENSYTTTFRRDTDNSKFVSLPYKPKFTRGLDKCNSGMNKDSGPIPTSPLFVLINKDIWYGEPVSEPVSEPVSEPF
;
A
#
# COMPACT_ATOMS: atom_id res chain seq x y z
N MET A 1 -5.77 34.40 -13.17
CA MET A 1 -4.37 34.47 -12.68
C MET A 1 -4.04 33.32 -11.72
N SER A 2 -4.92 32.98 -10.77
CA SER A 2 -4.73 31.85 -9.85
C SER A 2 -4.55 30.48 -10.53
N SER A 3 -5.35 30.17 -11.56
CA SER A 3 -5.26 28.90 -12.30
C SER A 3 -3.92 28.71 -13.01
N LEU A 4 -3.41 29.74 -13.70
CA LEU A 4 -2.11 29.71 -14.37
C LEU A 4 -0.97 29.52 -13.37
N LEU A 5 -1.06 30.16 -12.20
CA LEU A 5 -0.06 30.00 -11.14
C LEU A 5 -0.04 28.57 -10.61
N LEU A 6 -1.20 27.98 -10.32
CA LEU A 6 -1.31 26.59 -9.88
C LEU A 6 -0.72 25.63 -10.90
N PHE A 7 -1.07 25.80 -12.17
CA PHE A 7 -0.50 25.02 -13.29
C PHE A 7 1.03 25.13 -13.32
N TYR A 8 1.56 26.35 -13.30
CA TYR A 8 3.00 26.58 -13.35
C TYR A 8 3.71 25.97 -12.15
N THR A 9 3.15 26.11 -10.94
CA THR A 9 3.72 25.49 -9.73
C THR A 9 3.73 23.97 -9.82
N GLY A 10 2.63 23.34 -10.26
CA GLY A 10 2.56 21.89 -10.43
C GLY A 10 3.55 21.36 -11.47
N PHE A 11 3.73 22.10 -12.57
CA PHE A 11 4.71 21.77 -13.60
C PHE A 11 6.15 21.85 -13.07
N ILE A 12 6.52 22.96 -12.43
CA ILE A 12 7.86 23.14 -11.86
C ILE A 12 8.14 22.10 -10.76
N THR A 13 7.18 21.84 -9.88
CA THR A 13 7.32 20.81 -8.84
C THR A 13 7.49 19.42 -9.46
N SER A 14 6.74 19.08 -10.51
CA SER A 14 6.90 17.82 -11.23
C SER A 14 8.28 17.68 -11.85
N LEU A 15 8.82 18.75 -12.47
CA LEU A 15 10.16 18.75 -13.04
C LEU A 15 11.26 18.62 -11.99
N MET A 16 11.13 19.31 -10.85
CA MET A 16 12.08 19.19 -9.74
C MET A 16 12.09 17.76 -9.19
N ALA A 17 10.90 17.21 -8.91
CA ALA A 17 10.75 15.84 -8.45
C ALA A 17 11.36 14.85 -9.46
N TYR A 18 11.09 15.04 -10.75
CA TYR A 18 11.62 14.21 -11.84
C TYR A 18 13.15 14.20 -11.84
N ASN A 19 13.80 15.36 -11.78
CA ASN A 19 15.27 15.45 -11.81
C ASN A 19 15.92 14.75 -10.60
N ILE A 20 15.29 14.84 -9.42
CA ILE A 20 15.77 14.15 -8.21
C ILE A 20 15.63 12.63 -8.39
N VAL A 21 14.47 12.15 -8.82
CA VAL A 21 14.23 10.72 -9.06
C VAL A 21 15.16 10.17 -10.15
N LEU A 22 15.41 10.95 -11.21
CA LEU A 22 16.34 10.60 -12.27
C LEU A 22 17.78 10.46 -11.72
N SER A 23 18.18 11.35 -10.82
CA SER A 23 19.48 11.27 -10.14
C SER A 23 19.58 10.01 -9.29
N ILE A 24 18.52 9.67 -8.53
CA ILE A 24 18.44 8.43 -7.74
C ILE A 24 18.54 7.19 -8.64
N LYS A 25 17.82 7.18 -9.78
CA LYS A 25 17.90 6.11 -10.78
C LYS A 25 19.34 5.89 -11.26
N HIS A 26 20.04 6.95 -11.64
CA HIS A 26 21.43 6.85 -12.08
C HIS A 26 22.36 6.32 -10.98
N LYS A 27 22.10 6.68 -9.71
CA LYS A 27 22.86 6.10 -8.59
C LYS A 27 22.62 4.59 -8.42
N PHE A 28 21.40 4.10 -8.65
CA PHE A 28 21.16 2.65 -8.68
C PHE A 28 21.87 1.98 -9.87
N GLU A 29 21.90 2.62 -11.05
CA GLU A 29 22.66 2.11 -12.21
C GLU A 29 24.16 2.04 -11.92
N ASP A 30 24.72 3.07 -11.29
CA ASP A 30 26.13 3.09 -10.88
C ASP A 30 26.41 1.98 -9.86
N LEU A 31 25.54 1.78 -8.87
CA LEU A 31 25.66 0.66 -7.93
C LEU A 31 25.63 -0.70 -8.64
N ASN A 32 24.78 -0.86 -9.65
CA ASN A 32 24.73 -2.08 -10.45
C ASN A 32 26.05 -2.34 -11.18
N LYS A 33 26.64 -1.31 -11.82
CA LYS A 33 27.93 -1.42 -12.52
C LYS A 33 29.07 -1.72 -11.55
N VAL A 34 29.11 -1.00 -10.42
CA VAL A 34 30.11 -1.20 -9.36
C VAL A 34 30.02 -2.63 -8.81
N LEU A 35 28.82 -3.18 -8.66
CA LEU A 35 28.64 -4.55 -8.21
C LEU A 35 29.14 -5.59 -9.24
N THR A 36 29.01 -5.33 -10.54
CA THR A 36 29.48 -6.25 -11.59
C THR A 36 30.98 -6.16 -11.86
N ASP A 37 31.56 -4.97 -11.75
CA ASP A 37 32.96 -4.72 -12.14
C ASP A 37 33.95 -5.09 -11.03
N ILE A 38 33.49 -5.08 -9.78
CA ILE A 38 34.37 -5.26 -8.63
C ILE A 38 34.74 -6.73 -8.45
N LYS A 39 36.06 -7.01 -8.43
CA LYS A 39 36.60 -8.18 -7.74
C LYS A 39 36.07 -8.14 -6.31
N LEU A 40 35.18 -9.07 -5.96
CA LEU A 40 34.46 -9.13 -4.68
C LEU A 40 35.40 -9.00 -3.46
N SER A 41 35.74 -7.78 -3.11
CA SER A 41 36.49 -7.44 -1.91
C SER A 41 35.49 -7.08 -0.82
N THR A 42 35.83 -7.47 0.41
CA THR A 42 34.99 -7.22 1.58
C THR A 42 34.67 -5.73 1.75
N ASP A 43 35.65 -4.85 1.49
CA ASP A 43 35.54 -3.42 1.74
C ASP A 43 34.58 -2.75 0.75
N ASN A 44 34.61 -3.21 -0.50
CA ASN A 44 33.73 -2.71 -1.55
C ASN A 44 32.27 -3.09 -1.31
N MET A 45 32.00 -4.29 -0.79
CA MET A 45 30.64 -4.69 -0.43
C MET A 45 30.06 -3.84 0.70
N GLN A 46 30.90 -3.49 1.69
CA GLN A 46 30.47 -2.60 2.77
C GLN A 46 30.17 -1.19 2.24
N LEU A 47 30.97 -0.70 1.28
CA LEU A 47 30.71 0.57 0.60
C LEU A 47 29.36 0.55 -0.15
N ILE A 48 29.08 -0.50 -0.92
CA ILE A 48 27.81 -0.67 -1.65
C ILE A 48 26.62 -0.68 -0.68
N MET A 49 26.73 -1.41 0.44
CA MET A 49 25.68 -1.42 1.46
C MET A 49 25.42 -0.03 2.05
N ASN A 50 26.49 0.71 2.37
CA ASN A 50 26.36 2.07 2.91
C ASN A 50 25.74 3.02 1.89
N LEU A 51 26.14 2.94 0.62
CA LEU A 51 25.55 3.74 -0.46
C LEU A 51 24.07 3.41 -0.67
N TYR A 52 23.68 2.14 -0.59
CA TYR A 52 22.29 1.73 -0.66
C TYR A 52 21.45 2.32 0.49
N LEU A 53 21.97 2.29 1.72
CA LEU A 53 21.30 2.88 2.88
C LEU A 53 21.14 4.41 2.74
N ILE A 54 22.14 5.09 2.18
CA ILE A 54 22.05 6.53 1.88
C ILE A 54 20.95 6.79 0.83
N LEU A 55 20.84 5.94 -0.20
CA LEU A 55 19.76 6.07 -1.18
C LEU A 55 18.37 5.82 -0.57
N ASP A 56 18.24 4.86 0.33
CA ASP A 56 16.99 4.60 1.09
C ASP A 56 16.58 5.85 1.90
N GLU A 57 17.54 6.46 2.60
CA GLU A 57 17.31 7.71 3.35
C GLU A 57 16.90 8.87 2.43
N ILE A 58 17.57 9.05 1.28
CA ILE A 58 17.23 10.08 0.29
C ILE A 58 15.80 9.86 -0.25
N ILE A 59 15.39 8.61 -0.48
CA ILE A 59 14.03 8.29 -0.92
C ILE A 59 13.01 8.59 0.18
N GLY A 60 13.35 8.33 1.45
CA GLY A 60 12.54 8.74 2.59
C GLY A 60 12.30 10.25 2.61
N ILE A 61 13.38 11.04 2.53
CA ILE A 61 13.31 12.51 2.48
C ILE A 61 12.52 12.97 1.25
N PHE A 62 12.71 12.34 0.09
CA PHE A 62 11.94 12.64 -1.11
C PHE A 62 10.44 12.44 -0.89
N ASN A 63 10.04 11.33 -0.27
CA ASN A 63 8.64 11.05 0.03
C ASN A 63 8.05 12.05 1.02
N ASP A 64 8.82 12.50 2.01
CA ASP A 64 8.38 13.50 2.99
C ASP A 64 8.18 14.88 2.33
N VAL A 65 9.08 15.28 1.44
CA VAL A 65 9.05 16.59 0.77
C VAL A 65 8.04 16.62 -0.39
N PHE A 66 8.04 15.61 -1.25
CA PHE A 66 7.26 15.58 -2.49
C PHE A 66 6.02 14.71 -2.41
N GLY A 67 5.82 13.91 -1.37
CA GLY A 67 4.67 13.00 -1.27
C GLY A 67 3.33 13.73 -1.39
N TRP A 68 3.12 14.80 -0.62
CA TRP A 68 1.91 15.62 -0.69
C TRP A 68 1.76 16.37 -2.02
N PRO A 69 2.81 17.06 -2.53
CA PRO A 69 2.76 17.65 -3.86
C PRO A 69 2.41 16.66 -4.97
N ILE A 70 3.02 15.47 -4.98
CA ILE A 70 2.73 14.42 -5.97
C ILE A 70 1.27 13.98 -5.88
N LEU A 71 0.76 13.77 -4.66
CA LEU A 71 -0.64 13.44 -4.45
C LEU A 71 -1.57 14.50 -5.07
N MET A 72 -1.32 15.78 -4.77
CA MET A 72 -2.11 16.89 -5.31
C MET A 72 -2.00 17.01 -6.82
N ILE A 73 -0.81 16.82 -7.39
CA ILE A 73 -0.60 16.81 -8.85
C ILE A 73 -1.41 15.70 -9.51
N ILE A 74 -1.43 14.49 -8.94
CA ILE A 74 -2.21 13.35 -9.47
C ILE A 74 -3.72 13.63 -9.41
N LEU A 75 -4.21 14.19 -8.30
CA LEU A 75 -5.61 14.55 -8.15
C LEU A 75 -6.03 15.64 -9.13
N MET A 76 -5.23 16.71 -9.24
CA MET A 76 -5.44 17.79 -10.20
C MET A 76 -5.43 17.28 -11.64
N LEU A 77 -4.44 16.47 -12.01
CA LEU A 77 -4.37 15.83 -13.33
C LEU A 77 -5.64 15.04 -13.66
N SER A 78 -6.18 14.32 -12.67
CA SER A 78 -7.40 13.52 -12.86
C SER A 78 -8.61 14.40 -13.14
N CYS A 79 -8.75 15.50 -12.39
CA CYS A 79 -9.80 16.51 -12.61
C CYS A 79 -9.66 17.19 -13.97
N ASP A 80 -8.46 17.66 -14.31
CA ASP A 80 -8.20 18.42 -15.53
C ASP A 80 -8.49 17.57 -16.76
N VAL A 81 -7.99 16.33 -16.81
CA VAL A 81 -8.29 15.40 -17.91
C VAL A 81 -9.78 15.11 -18.02
N LEU A 82 -10.48 14.90 -16.90
CA LEU A 82 -11.92 14.63 -16.91
C LEU A 82 -12.72 15.84 -17.41
N ILE A 83 -12.43 17.04 -16.91
CA ILE A 83 -13.06 18.30 -17.34
C ILE A 83 -12.81 18.54 -18.82
N SER A 84 -11.59 18.27 -19.29
CA SER A 84 -11.22 18.42 -20.69
C SER A 84 -11.94 17.40 -21.56
N LEU A 85 -12.04 16.12 -21.17
CA LEU A 85 -12.85 15.13 -21.88
C LEU A 85 -14.33 15.54 -21.98
N ILE A 86 -14.92 16.04 -20.89
CA ILE A 86 -16.32 16.54 -20.91
C ILE A 86 -16.44 17.74 -21.83
N SER A 87 -15.50 18.69 -21.75
CA SER A 87 -15.46 19.88 -22.61
C SER A 87 -15.35 19.51 -24.09
N LEU A 88 -14.54 18.49 -24.43
CA LEU A 88 -14.41 17.97 -25.78
C LEU A 88 -15.76 17.48 -26.33
N THR A 89 -16.60 16.84 -25.50
CA THR A 89 -17.94 16.42 -25.93
C THR A 89 -18.89 17.60 -26.17
N TYR A 90 -18.66 18.74 -25.52
CA TYR A 90 -19.46 19.95 -25.68
C TYR A 90 -19.03 20.77 -26.92
N PHE A 91 -17.73 20.96 -27.12
CA PHE A 91 -17.17 21.82 -28.17
C PHE A 91 -17.14 21.18 -29.56
N HIS A 92 -17.36 19.87 -29.66
CA HIS A 92 -17.39 19.13 -30.94
C HIS A 92 -18.35 19.76 -31.98
N LEU A 93 -19.30 20.59 -31.55
CA LEU A 93 -20.32 21.15 -32.44
C LEU A 93 -19.97 22.48 -33.13
N HIS A 94 -18.98 23.27 -32.69
CA HIS A 94 -18.88 24.66 -33.22
C HIS A 94 -17.49 25.27 -33.53
N LYS A 95 -16.33 24.81 -33.00
CA LYS A 95 -15.02 25.47 -33.27
C LYS A 95 -13.78 24.54 -33.19
N ILE A 96 -13.24 24.13 -34.34
CA ILE A 96 -12.02 23.28 -34.45
C ILE A 96 -10.78 23.92 -33.78
N ASN A 97 -10.59 25.24 -33.91
CA ASN A 97 -9.41 25.91 -33.34
C ASN A 97 -9.38 25.86 -31.79
N ALA A 98 -10.55 25.96 -31.15
CA ALA A 98 -10.66 25.85 -29.70
C ALA A 98 -10.33 24.42 -29.23
N LEU A 99 -10.82 23.42 -29.97
CA LEU A 99 -10.52 22.01 -29.74
C LEU A 99 -9.01 21.73 -29.79
N VAL A 100 -8.32 22.22 -30.83
CA VAL A 100 -6.86 22.05 -30.97
C VAL A 100 -6.11 22.72 -29.80
N SER A 101 -6.52 23.94 -29.42
CA SER A 101 -5.89 24.67 -28.32
C SER A 101 -6.04 23.95 -26.97
N VAL A 102 -7.23 23.42 -26.66
CA VAL A 102 -7.47 22.64 -25.44
C VAL A 102 -6.64 21.36 -25.45
N GLY A 103 -6.68 20.61 -26.56
CA GLY A 103 -5.92 19.37 -26.69
C GLY A 103 -4.40 19.57 -26.50
N LEU A 104 -3.83 20.64 -27.07
CA LEU A 104 -2.41 20.94 -26.92
C LEU A 104 -2.04 21.30 -25.47
N SER A 105 -2.88 22.10 -24.80
CA SER A 105 -2.70 22.45 -23.38
C SER A 105 -2.68 21.22 -22.48
N GLU A 106 -3.58 20.27 -22.73
CA GLU A 106 -3.67 19.03 -21.96
C GLU A 106 -2.44 18.14 -22.15
N VAL A 107 -1.95 17.99 -23.39
CA VAL A 107 -0.75 17.19 -23.65
C VAL A 107 0.45 17.72 -22.86
N ILE A 108 0.61 19.05 -22.79
CA ILE A 108 1.68 19.69 -22.02
C ILE A 108 1.50 19.43 -20.51
N THR A 109 0.27 19.53 -20.02
CA THR A 109 -0.09 19.34 -18.61
C THR A 109 0.17 17.90 -18.14
N VAL A 110 -0.20 16.93 -18.96
CA VAL A 110 -0.08 15.49 -18.66
C VAL A 110 1.39 15.01 -18.72
N PHE A 111 2.22 15.63 -19.55
CA PHE A 111 3.58 15.16 -19.81
C PHE A 111 4.47 15.11 -18.55
N GLY A 112 4.45 16.16 -17.73
CA GLY A 112 5.28 16.23 -16.51
C GLY A 112 4.96 15.13 -15.49
N PRO A 113 3.70 15.01 -15.02
CA PRO A 113 3.31 13.97 -14.08
C PRO A 113 3.54 12.55 -14.63
N VAL A 114 3.23 12.31 -15.91
CA VAL A 114 3.44 10.98 -16.51
C VAL A 114 4.93 10.63 -16.54
N THR A 115 5.80 11.54 -16.98
CA THR A 115 7.25 11.28 -16.99
C THR A 115 7.82 11.05 -15.58
N LEU A 116 7.30 11.75 -14.57
CA LEU A 116 7.62 11.50 -13.16
C LEU A 116 7.21 10.08 -12.71
N LEU A 117 5.97 9.65 -13.00
CA LEU A 117 5.47 8.30 -12.67
C LEU A 117 6.35 7.21 -13.28
N PHE A 118 6.71 7.36 -14.56
CA PHE A 118 7.60 6.43 -15.25
C PHE A 118 9.02 6.45 -14.65
N CYS A 119 9.56 7.62 -14.32
CA CYS A 119 10.89 7.73 -13.73
C CYS A 119 10.97 7.03 -12.36
N CYS A 120 9.95 7.18 -11.52
CA CYS A 120 9.85 6.48 -10.23
C CYS A 120 9.85 4.96 -10.43
N ASP A 121 9.05 4.44 -11.37
CA ASP A 121 9.00 3.01 -11.68
C ASP A 121 10.34 2.47 -12.21
N LEU A 122 11.03 3.26 -13.06
CA LEU A 122 12.35 2.91 -13.57
C LEU A 122 13.39 2.88 -12.45
N ALA A 123 13.41 3.86 -11.55
CA ALA A 123 14.33 3.88 -10.41
C ALA A 123 14.16 2.63 -9.52
N VAL A 124 12.91 2.26 -9.21
CA VAL A 124 12.60 1.02 -8.47
C VAL A 124 13.02 -0.22 -9.24
N THR A 125 12.83 -0.23 -10.57
CA THR A 125 13.24 -1.33 -11.43
C THR A 125 14.76 -1.51 -11.46
N GLU A 126 15.54 -0.43 -11.50
CA GLU A 126 17.00 -0.49 -11.41
C GLU A 126 17.47 -1.04 -10.06
N SER A 127 16.80 -0.70 -8.96
CA SER A 127 17.10 -1.32 -7.66
C SER A 127 16.78 -2.83 -7.64
N LYS A 128 15.73 -3.29 -8.35
CA LYS A 128 15.43 -4.73 -8.45
C LYS A 128 16.49 -5.48 -9.26
N LYS A 129 17.10 -4.83 -10.26
CA LYS A 129 18.24 -5.41 -10.98
C LYS A 129 19.43 -5.65 -10.04
N LEU A 130 19.65 -4.78 -9.06
CA LEU A 130 20.70 -4.97 -8.04
C LEU A 130 20.51 -6.28 -7.27
N LEU A 131 19.28 -6.58 -6.87
CA LEU A 131 18.93 -7.85 -6.22
C LEU A 131 19.16 -9.03 -7.16
N SER A 132 18.79 -8.91 -8.44
CA SER A 132 19.03 -9.95 -9.44
C SER A 132 20.53 -10.23 -9.63
N THR A 133 21.35 -9.18 -9.70
CA THR A 133 22.80 -9.29 -9.81
C THR A 133 23.40 -9.96 -8.57
N CYS A 134 22.87 -9.67 -7.38
CA CYS A 134 23.29 -10.35 -6.15
C CYS A 134 23.07 -11.87 -6.24
N TYR A 135 21.91 -12.34 -6.72
CA TYR A 135 21.67 -13.77 -6.88
C TYR A 135 22.61 -14.41 -7.89
N THR A 136 22.85 -13.75 -9.03
CA THR A 136 23.79 -14.25 -10.04
C THR A 136 25.19 -14.41 -9.47
N LEU A 137 25.68 -13.42 -8.71
CA LEU A 137 27.00 -13.48 -8.07
C LEU A 137 27.07 -14.55 -6.97
N GLN A 138 25.97 -14.80 -6.26
CA GLN A 138 25.91 -15.82 -5.21
C GLN A 138 26.13 -17.24 -5.73
N ILE A 139 25.76 -17.53 -7.00
CA ILE A 139 26.00 -18.83 -7.64
C ILE A 139 27.49 -19.12 -7.82
N TYR A 140 28.31 -18.09 -8.03
CA TYR A 140 29.74 -18.22 -8.28
C TYR A 140 30.60 -18.20 -7.01
N LEU A 141 30.01 -17.89 -5.85
CA LEU A 141 30.73 -17.74 -4.58
C LEU A 141 30.50 -18.95 -3.66
N PRO A 142 31.55 -19.46 -2.99
CA PRO A 142 31.37 -20.46 -1.95
C PRO A 142 30.48 -19.89 -0.83
N ALA A 143 29.47 -20.63 -0.39
CA ALA A 143 28.52 -20.18 0.63
C ALA A 143 29.21 -19.76 1.96
N ASP A 144 30.35 -20.40 2.28
CA ASP A 144 31.10 -20.12 3.50
C ASP A 144 32.10 -18.96 3.39
N SER A 145 32.32 -18.44 2.18
CA SER A 145 33.22 -17.31 1.94
C SER A 145 32.74 -16.04 2.68
N LYS A 146 33.68 -15.18 3.04
CA LYS A 146 33.39 -13.91 3.73
C LYS A 146 32.57 -12.99 2.81
N GLU A 147 32.88 -13.03 1.53
CA GLU A 147 32.24 -12.33 0.43
C GLU A 147 30.79 -12.81 0.26
N GLY A 148 30.56 -14.13 0.21
CA GLY A 148 29.23 -14.71 0.13
C GLY A 148 28.34 -14.30 1.31
N LYS A 149 28.90 -14.26 2.52
CA LYS A 149 28.17 -13.79 3.72
C LYS A 149 27.80 -12.31 3.66
N GLN A 150 28.65 -11.46 3.08
CA GLN A 150 28.32 -10.03 2.90
C GLN A 150 27.31 -9.82 1.79
N LEU A 151 27.44 -10.54 0.67
CA LEU A 151 26.48 -10.48 -0.43
C LEU A 151 25.08 -10.91 0.04
N ALA A 152 24.99 -11.98 0.84
CA ALA A 152 23.73 -12.39 1.47
C ALA A 152 23.17 -11.34 2.44
N ARG A 153 24.02 -10.55 3.11
CA ARG A 153 23.55 -9.42 3.93
C ARG A 153 22.99 -8.29 3.08
N LEU A 154 23.66 -7.95 1.98
CA LEU A 154 23.18 -6.96 1.02
C LEU A 154 21.85 -7.38 0.38
N GLU A 155 21.75 -8.64 -0.05
CA GLU A 155 20.52 -9.24 -0.57
C GLU A 155 19.36 -9.11 0.43
N ASN A 156 19.60 -9.52 1.68
CA ASN A 156 18.59 -9.42 2.74
C ASN A 156 18.22 -7.97 3.03
N LEU A 157 19.17 -7.04 2.98
CA LEU A 157 18.91 -5.61 3.14
C LEU A 157 17.96 -5.12 2.03
N ILE A 158 18.30 -5.36 0.76
CA ILE A 158 17.49 -4.94 -0.40
C ILE A 158 16.09 -5.58 -0.35
N ARG A 159 15.98 -6.85 0.04
CA ARG A 159 14.71 -7.55 0.16
C ARG A 159 13.85 -6.98 1.31
N SER A 160 14.47 -6.64 2.44
CA SER A 160 13.77 -6.13 3.62
C SER A 160 13.30 -4.68 3.47
N LYS A 161 13.98 -3.90 2.62
CA LYS A 161 13.73 -2.47 2.43
C LYS A 161 13.79 -2.10 0.94
N PRO A 162 12.85 -2.60 0.11
CA PRO A 162 12.82 -2.19 -1.28
C PRO A 162 12.55 -0.68 -1.37
N PRO A 163 13.18 0.05 -2.30
CA PRO A 163 12.88 1.47 -2.47
C PRO A 163 11.45 1.63 -2.96
N VAL A 164 10.69 2.51 -2.31
CA VAL A 164 9.31 2.82 -2.68
C VAL A 164 9.12 4.34 -2.67
N PHE A 165 8.77 4.88 -3.83
CA PHE A 165 8.27 6.25 -3.95
C PHE A 165 6.79 6.26 -3.62
N THR A 166 6.34 7.12 -2.72
CA THR A 166 4.94 7.16 -2.27
C THR A 166 4.35 8.56 -2.38
N ALA A 167 3.06 8.62 -2.70
CA ALA A 167 2.28 9.86 -2.66
C ALA A 167 1.72 10.03 -1.23
N ALA A 168 2.44 10.78 -0.39
CA ALA A 168 2.11 11.05 1.02
C ALA A 168 1.83 9.77 1.84
N GLY A 169 2.51 8.66 1.52
CA GLY A 169 2.31 7.37 2.18
C GLY A 169 1.01 6.62 1.82
N PHE A 170 0.12 7.20 1.01
CA PHE A 170 -1.15 6.55 0.65
C PHE A 170 -0.98 5.41 -0.36
N PHE A 171 -0.21 5.64 -1.43
CA PHE A 171 0.03 4.64 -2.47
C PHE A 171 1.39 4.79 -3.13
N PRO A 172 1.97 3.69 -3.67
CA PRO A 172 3.21 3.74 -4.42
C PRO A 172 3.03 4.46 -5.77
N VAL A 173 4.02 5.27 -6.13
CA VAL A 173 4.08 6.06 -7.36
C VAL A 173 4.77 5.23 -8.43
N ASN A 174 3.99 4.56 -9.29
CA ASN A 174 4.52 3.68 -10.33
C ASN A 174 3.65 3.69 -11.60
N ARG A 175 4.05 2.91 -12.62
CA ARG A 175 3.29 2.80 -13.89
C ARG A 175 1.88 2.24 -13.72
N THR A 176 1.64 1.43 -12.69
CA THR A 176 0.30 0.88 -12.43
C THR A 176 -0.63 1.97 -11.94
N THR A 177 -0.13 2.98 -11.20
CA THR A 177 -0.88 4.19 -10.83
C THR A 177 -1.47 4.85 -12.07
N LEU A 178 -0.70 5.00 -13.16
CA LEU A 178 -1.20 5.57 -14.42
C LEU A 178 -2.39 4.79 -15.00
N LEU A 179 -2.31 3.45 -15.01
CA LEU A 179 -3.40 2.60 -15.50
C LEU A 179 -4.66 2.75 -14.63
N TYR A 180 -4.50 2.88 -13.31
CA TYR A 180 -5.62 3.16 -12.41
C TYR A 180 -6.25 4.54 -12.66
N LEU A 181 -5.43 5.57 -12.91
CA LEU A 181 -5.94 6.90 -13.26
C LEU A 181 -6.76 6.86 -14.55
N VAL A 182 -6.24 6.23 -15.61
CA VAL A 182 -6.96 6.09 -16.89
C VAL A 182 -8.29 5.36 -16.69
N ASN A 183 -8.31 4.27 -15.93
CA ASN A 183 -9.53 3.51 -15.65
C ASN A 183 -10.55 4.34 -14.86
N THR A 184 -10.09 5.08 -13.85
CA THR A 184 -10.92 5.93 -13.00
C THR A 184 -11.52 7.08 -13.81
N ILE A 185 -10.69 7.81 -14.56
CA ILE A 185 -11.11 8.90 -15.46
C ILE A 185 -12.12 8.39 -16.49
N THR A 186 -11.86 7.23 -17.12
CA THR A 186 -12.76 6.64 -18.11
C THR A 186 -14.11 6.29 -17.50
N THR A 187 -14.11 5.68 -16.31
CA THR A 187 -15.35 5.32 -15.58
C THR A 187 -16.18 6.58 -15.32
N TYR A 188 -15.56 7.64 -14.79
CA TYR A 188 -16.26 8.90 -14.56
C TYR A 188 -16.71 9.61 -15.82
N PHE A 189 -15.90 9.55 -16.87
CA PHE A 189 -16.26 10.13 -18.15
C PHE A 189 -17.51 9.47 -18.73
N ILE A 190 -17.60 8.14 -18.68
CA ILE A 190 -18.79 7.38 -19.08
C ILE A 190 -20.00 7.82 -18.26
N VAL A 191 -19.86 7.89 -16.94
CA VAL A 191 -20.93 8.34 -16.04
C VAL A 191 -21.37 9.77 -16.41
N ALA A 192 -20.44 10.70 -16.58
CA ALA A 192 -20.74 12.08 -16.95
C ALA A 192 -21.49 12.18 -18.29
N ILE A 193 -21.13 11.34 -19.28
CA ILE A 193 -21.88 11.26 -20.54
C ILE A 193 -23.28 10.69 -20.33
N GLN A 194 -23.44 9.63 -19.55
CA GLN A 194 -24.74 8.98 -19.32
C GLN A 194 -25.74 9.91 -18.62
N PHE A 195 -25.28 10.73 -17.69
CA PHE A 195 -26.12 11.71 -17.01
C PHE A 195 -26.40 12.97 -17.84
N ARG A 196 -25.75 13.13 -19.01
CA ARG A 196 -25.90 14.29 -19.88
C ARG A 196 -27.33 14.53 -20.37
N ASP A 197 -28.05 13.47 -20.73
CA ASP A 197 -29.36 13.58 -21.40
C ASP A 197 -30.51 13.95 -20.44
N LYS A 198 -30.26 14.00 -19.12
CA LYS A 198 -31.25 14.38 -18.10
C LYS A 198 -31.07 15.83 -17.64
N ASN A 199 -31.46 16.82 -18.46
CA ASN A 199 -31.81 18.22 -18.11
C ASN A 199 -31.23 18.85 -16.80
N TRP A 200 -29.95 18.68 -16.51
CA TRP A 200 -29.33 19.07 -15.23
C TRP A 200 -28.65 20.46 -15.24
N TYR A 201 -28.64 21.12 -16.41
CA TYR A 201 -27.87 22.34 -16.68
C TYR A 201 -28.19 23.52 -15.72
N ASN A 202 -29.34 23.50 -15.05
CA ASN A 202 -29.76 24.60 -14.17
C ASN A 202 -29.49 24.40 -12.68
N GLN A 203 -28.99 23.23 -12.21
CA GLN A 203 -28.94 22.96 -10.77
C GLN A 203 -27.66 22.31 -10.21
N ALA A 204 -26.81 21.67 -11.03
CA ALA A 204 -25.74 20.81 -10.48
C ALA A 204 -24.31 21.40 -10.49
N PHE A 205 -24.03 22.48 -11.23
CA PHE A 205 -22.62 22.80 -11.57
C PHE A 205 -21.88 23.74 -10.61
N SER A 206 -22.48 24.23 -9.52
CA SER A 206 -21.88 25.33 -8.76
C SER A 206 -21.08 24.99 -7.50
N LEU A 207 -21.23 23.83 -6.84
CA LEU A 207 -20.41 23.51 -5.63
C LEU A 207 -20.59 22.06 -5.13
N MET A 208 -21.70 21.41 -5.46
CA MET A 208 -22.03 20.08 -4.94
C MET A 208 -21.21 18.95 -5.60
N SER A 209 -20.80 19.12 -6.86
CA SER A 209 -19.98 18.13 -7.57
C SER A 209 -18.54 18.03 -7.05
N ILE A 210 -17.94 19.12 -6.55
CA ILE A 210 -16.57 19.08 -6.00
C ILE A 210 -16.57 18.48 -4.58
N MET A 211 -17.57 18.79 -3.75
CA MET A 211 -17.68 18.20 -2.42
C MET A 211 -18.14 16.74 -2.46
N GLU A 212 -19.05 16.37 -3.36
CA GLU A 212 -19.33 14.96 -3.64
C GLU A 212 -18.15 14.26 -4.28
N TRP A 213 -17.35 14.93 -5.12
CA TRP A 213 -16.10 14.39 -5.63
C TRP A 213 -15.07 14.19 -4.52
N PHE A 214 -14.91 15.10 -3.55
CA PHE A 214 -14.03 14.88 -2.39
C PHE A 214 -14.53 13.73 -1.51
N ARG A 215 -15.84 13.66 -1.26
CA ARG A 215 -16.47 12.58 -0.49
C ARG A 215 -16.35 11.23 -1.22
N TYR A 216 -16.41 11.24 -2.55
CA TYR A 216 -16.20 10.08 -3.39
C TYR A 216 -14.72 9.75 -3.57
N VAL A 217 -13.79 10.72 -3.55
CA VAL A 217 -12.35 10.48 -3.53
C VAL A 217 -11.94 9.86 -2.20
N ASP A 218 -12.55 10.26 -1.09
CA ASP A 218 -12.48 9.53 0.18
C ASP A 218 -13.03 8.11 0.05
N ASP A 219 -14.08 7.92 -0.74
CA ASP A 219 -14.56 6.58 -1.11
C ASP A 219 -13.66 5.88 -2.14
N ILE A 220 -12.87 6.57 -2.97
CA ILE A 220 -11.85 5.96 -3.85
C ILE A 220 -10.69 5.48 -3.01
N PHE A 221 -10.22 6.28 -2.06
CA PHE A 221 -9.25 5.85 -1.05
C PHE A 221 -9.82 4.69 -0.22
N ALA A 222 -11.12 4.70 0.06
CA ALA A 222 -11.81 3.57 0.68
C ALA A 222 -12.01 2.39 -0.28
N VAL A 223 -12.14 2.56 -1.60
CA VAL A 223 -12.32 1.54 -2.64
C VAL A 223 -10.98 0.90 -3.03
N PHE A 224 -9.86 1.61 -2.84
CA PHE A 224 -8.54 0.98 -2.76
C PHE A 224 -8.46 -0.04 -1.62
N VAL A 225 -9.40 0.00 -0.67
CA VAL A 225 -9.48 -0.86 0.51
C VAL A 225 -10.72 -1.76 0.51
N LEU A 226 -11.84 -1.35 -0.10
CA LEU A 226 -13.15 -1.96 0.03
C LEU A 226 -13.66 -2.55 -1.29
N LYS A 227 -14.39 -3.65 -1.14
CA LYS A 227 -14.87 -4.52 -2.21
C LYS A 227 -15.86 -3.75 -3.10
N LYS A 228 -15.83 -3.97 -4.43
CA LYS A 228 -16.82 -3.40 -5.37
C LYS A 228 -18.25 -3.77 -4.95
N GLU A 229 -19.19 -2.84 -5.04
CA GLU A 229 -20.63 -3.06 -4.75
C GLU A 229 -21.25 -4.16 -5.62
N THR A 230 -20.68 -4.41 -6.80
CA THR A 230 -21.10 -5.48 -7.72
C THR A 230 -20.58 -6.87 -7.34
N ALA A 231 -19.78 -6.98 -6.27
CA ALA A 231 -19.32 -8.28 -5.83
C ALA A 231 -20.49 -9.07 -5.27
N THR A 232 -20.97 -10.04 -6.05
CA THR A 232 -21.90 -11.06 -5.59
C THR A 232 -21.36 -11.60 -4.27
N LEU A 233 -22.13 -11.45 -3.19
CA LEU A 233 -21.76 -11.90 -1.85
C LEU A 233 -21.72 -13.44 -1.74
N GLY A 234 -21.66 -14.13 -2.88
CA GLY A 234 -21.52 -15.58 -3.01
C GLY A 234 -20.05 -15.96 -2.84
N TYR A 235 -19.77 -16.57 -1.70
CA TYR A 235 -18.56 -17.32 -1.47
C TYR A 235 -18.88 -18.81 -1.59
N ILE A 236 -17.88 -19.67 -1.39
CA ILE A 236 -18.13 -21.11 -1.38
C ILE A 236 -19.12 -21.41 -0.23
N PRO A 237 -20.32 -21.95 -0.50
CA PRO A 237 -21.30 -22.24 0.54
C PRO A 237 -20.79 -23.31 1.52
N ASN A 238 -21.26 -23.24 2.77
CA ASN A 238 -20.86 -24.16 3.83
C ASN A 238 -21.25 -25.62 3.53
N ASP A 239 -22.36 -25.83 2.82
CA ASP A 239 -22.90 -27.12 2.40
C ASP A 239 -22.23 -27.70 1.13
N SER A 240 -21.35 -26.94 0.46
CA SER A 240 -20.65 -27.44 -0.72
C SER A 240 -19.64 -28.56 -0.38
N HIS A 241 -19.23 -29.34 -1.38
CA HIS A 241 -18.30 -30.48 -1.17
C HIS A 241 -16.82 -30.08 -1.09
N HIS A 242 -16.51 -28.77 -1.05
CA HIS A 242 -15.13 -28.30 -0.98
C HIS A 242 -14.51 -28.53 0.41
N PRO A 243 -13.18 -28.74 0.51
CA PRO A 243 -12.50 -28.80 1.79
C PRO A 243 -12.72 -27.53 2.62
N PHE A 244 -12.88 -27.70 3.94
CA PHE A 244 -13.18 -26.61 4.87
C PHE A 244 -12.15 -25.45 4.81
N GLN A 245 -10.89 -25.76 4.52
CA GLN A 245 -9.84 -24.75 4.38
C GLN A 245 -10.08 -23.80 3.20
N HIS A 246 -10.53 -24.30 2.05
CA HIS A 246 -10.84 -23.46 0.88
C HIS A 246 -12.10 -22.61 1.10
N LYS A 247 -13.09 -23.18 1.79
CA LYS A 247 -14.28 -22.47 2.27
C LYS A 247 -13.90 -21.28 3.16
N MET A 248 -13.04 -21.51 4.15
CA MET A 248 -12.60 -20.48 5.09
C MET A 248 -11.56 -19.50 4.54
N ALA A 249 -10.83 -19.85 3.48
CA ALA A 249 -9.78 -18.97 2.93
C ALA A 249 -10.29 -17.58 2.59
N SER A 250 -11.49 -17.48 2.02
CA SER A 250 -12.12 -16.20 1.69
C SER A 250 -12.46 -15.37 2.92
N PHE A 251 -12.99 -16.01 3.98
CA PHE A 251 -13.33 -15.36 5.22
C PHE A 251 -12.09 -14.94 6.02
N ASN A 252 -11.06 -15.78 6.03
CA ASN A 252 -9.77 -15.46 6.64
C ASN A 252 -9.12 -14.25 5.96
N PHE A 253 -9.21 -14.15 4.63
CA PHE A 253 -8.77 -12.96 3.91
C PHE A 253 -9.54 -11.70 4.33
N LEU A 254 -10.88 -11.78 4.43
CA LEU A 254 -11.71 -10.65 4.87
C LEU A 254 -11.39 -10.21 6.30
N ILE A 255 -11.24 -11.17 7.23
CA ILE A 255 -10.90 -10.89 8.64
C ILE A 255 -9.50 -10.28 8.72
N HIS A 256 -8.52 -10.84 8.01
CA HIS A 256 -7.16 -10.31 7.98
C HIS A 256 -7.14 -8.87 7.44
N ARG A 257 -7.93 -8.58 6.40
CA ARG A 257 -8.09 -7.22 5.88
C ARG A 257 -8.71 -6.29 6.91
N LEU A 258 -9.81 -6.70 7.55
CA LEU A 258 -10.47 -5.92 8.60
C LEU A 258 -9.50 -5.52 9.71
N LEU A 259 -8.57 -6.41 10.08
CA LEU A 259 -7.62 -6.18 11.17
C LEU A 259 -6.40 -5.33 10.78
N ASN A 260 -5.91 -5.44 9.55
CA ASN A 260 -4.64 -4.81 9.14
C ASN A 260 -4.82 -3.48 8.41
N VAL A 261 -6.03 -3.18 7.93
CA VAL A 261 -6.32 -1.90 7.30
C VAL A 261 -6.73 -0.88 8.38
N PRO A 262 -6.12 0.32 8.43
CA PRO A 262 -6.55 1.38 9.34
C PRO A 262 -7.94 1.89 8.94
N LEU A 263 -8.96 1.47 9.69
CA LEU A 263 -10.34 1.90 9.53
C LEU A 263 -10.78 2.76 10.73
N SER A 264 -11.68 3.72 10.49
CA SER A 264 -12.35 4.41 11.59
C SER A 264 -13.22 3.41 12.39
N LYS A 265 -13.50 3.71 13.66
CA LYS A 265 -14.27 2.82 14.55
C LYS A 265 -15.65 2.46 13.96
N GLU A 266 -16.32 3.42 13.33
CA GLU A 266 -17.61 3.21 12.67
C GLU A 266 -17.50 2.28 11.45
N ARG A 267 -16.52 2.55 10.56
CA ARG A 267 -16.27 1.72 9.37
C ARG A 267 -15.85 0.30 9.72
N PHE A 268 -15.04 0.15 10.77
CA PHE A 268 -14.67 -1.15 11.31
C PHE A 268 -15.90 -1.95 11.77
N GLY A 269 -16.83 -1.30 12.47
CA GLY A 269 -18.10 -1.90 12.89
C GLY A 269 -18.94 -2.34 11.70
N HIS A 270 -19.07 -1.48 10.69
CA HIS A 270 -19.84 -1.79 9.47
C HIS A 270 -19.23 -2.95 8.68
N GLU A 271 -17.92 -2.94 8.44
CA GLU A 271 -17.21 -4.02 7.73
C GLU A 271 -17.29 -5.35 8.49
N LYS A 272 -17.17 -5.32 9.83
CA LYS A 272 -17.38 -6.50 10.67
C LYS A 272 -18.79 -7.09 10.50
N GLN A 273 -19.83 -6.25 10.50
CA GLN A 273 -21.21 -6.70 10.28
C GLN A 273 -21.43 -7.22 8.87
N LEU A 274 -20.82 -6.59 7.86
CA LEU A 274 -20.86 -7.06 6.48
C LEU A 274 -20.27 -8.48 6.37
N ILE A 275 -19.11 -8.74 6.96
CA ILE A 275 -18.48 -10.06 6.98
C ILE A 275 -19.39 -11.10 7.65
N LYS A 276 -20.06 -10.74 8.76
CA LYS A 276 -21.06 -11.61 9.43
C LYS A 276 -22.25 -11.92 8.52
N ASN A 277 -22.79 -10.92 7.82
CA ASN A 277 -23.89 -11.09 6.89
C ASN A 277 -23.52 -11.98 5.70
N ILE A 278 -22.31 -11.80 5.16
CA ILE A 278 -21.77 -12.67 4.11
C ILE A 278 -21.69 -14.11 4.60
N ALA A 279 -21.14 -14.34 5.79
CA ALA A 279 -21.03 -15.68 6.36
C ALA A 279 -22.42 -16.34 6.52
N LYS A 280 -23.38 -15.60 7.08
CA LYS A 280 -24.77 -16.04 7.22
C LYS A 280 -25.41 -16.40 5.87
N ASN A 281 -25.25 -15.55 4.86
CA ASN A 281 -25.80 -15.77 3.52
C ASN A 281 -25.20 -16.99 2.81
N ASN A 282 -24.00 -17.43 3.20
CA ASN A 282 -23.34 -18.61 2.65
C ASN A 282 -23.47 -19.85 3.57
N GLY A 283 -24.37 -19.81 4.57
CA GLY A 283 -24.68 -20.94 5.44
C GLY A 283 -23.67 -21.20 6.56
N TYR A 284 -22.81 -20.24 6.89
CA TYR A 284 -21.88 -20.34 8.02
C TYR A 284 -22.48 -19.76 9.30
N SER A 285 -22.12 -20.36 10.43
CA SER A 285 -22.49 -19.84 11.75
C SER A 285 -21.76 -18.52 12.05
N VAL A 286 -22.49 -17.51 12.54
CA VAL A 286 -21.93 -16.21 12.91
C VAL A 286 -20.90 -16.35 14.04
N HIS A 287 -21.11 -17.28 14.99
CA HIS A 287 -20.17 -17.55 16.08
C HIS A 287 -18.81 -18.07 15.59
N LEU A 288 -18.78 -18.79 14.47
CA LEU A 288 -17.54 -19.26 13.87
C LEU A 288 -16.67 -18.07 13.43
N MET A 289 -17.30 -17.01 12.92
CA MET A 289 -16.61 -15.79 12.50
C MET A 289 -16.10 -14.98 13.71
N GLU A 290 -16.84 -14.96 14.81
CA GLU A 290 -16.41 -14.31 16.06
C GLU A 290 -15.21 -15.02 16.69
N ASN A 291 -15.20 -16.36 16.65
CA ASN A 291 -14.06 -17.16 17.09
C ASN A 291 -12.83 -16.93 16.19
N SER A 292 -13.01 -16.89 14.87
CA SER A 292 -11.91 -16.59 13.93
C SER A 292 -11.36 -15.18 14.13
N TYR A 293 -12.23 -14.21 14.44
CA TYR A 293 -11.81 -12.84 14.75
C TYR A 293 -10.99 -12.78 16.04
N THR A 294 -11.50 -13.36 17.14
CA THR A 294 -10.82 -13.34 18.44
C THR A 294 -9.49 -14.09 18.43
N THR A 295 -9.42 -15.22 17.73
CA THR A 295 -8.18 -15.99 17.58
C THR A 295 -7.13 -15.25 16.75
N THR A 296 -7.53 -14.62 15.64
CA THR A 296 -6.61 -13.80 14.83
C THR A 296 -6.16 -12.56 15.57
N PHE A 297 -7.08 -11.85 16.24
CA PHE A 297 -6.78 -10.66 17.04
C PHE A 297 -5.83 -10.97 18.19
N ARG A 298 -6.05 -12.09 18.91
CA ARG A 298 -5.11 -12.56 19.96
C ARG A 298 -3.75 -12.87 19.39
N ARG A 299 -3.68 -13.52 18.23
CA ARG A 299 -2.42 -13.84 17.57
C ARG A 299 -1.64 -12.57 17.23
N ASP A 300 -2.30 -11.53 16.73
CA ASP A 300 -1.63 -10.28 16.36
C ASP A 300 -1.23 -9.44 17.59
N THR A 301 -2.04 -9.46 18.66
CA THR A 301 -1.68 -8.80 19.93
C THR A 301 -0.59 -9.53 20.72
N ASP A 302 -0.55 -10.86 20.67
CA ASP A 302 0.56 -11.63 21.22
C ASP A 302 1.81 -11.44 20.35
N ASN A 303 1.69 -11.47 19.02
CA ASN A 303 2.81 -11.18 18.12
C ASN A 303 3.33 -9.74 18.26
N SER A 304 2.48 -8.77 18.62
CA SER A 304 2.95 -7.39 18.89
C SER A 304 3.69 -7.26 20.23
N LYS A 305 3.49 -8.20 21.17
CA LYS A 305 4.33 -8.36 22.37
C LYS A 305 5.65 -9.07 22.08
N PHE A 306 5.74 -9.81 20.99
CA PHE A 306 6.94 -10.54 20.60
C PHE A 306 7.69 -9.79 19.50
N VAL A 307 8.72 -9.06 19.88
CA VAL A 307 9.72 -8.59 18.91
C VAL A 307 10.55 -9.79 18.48
N SER A 308 10.37 -10.25 17.25
CA SER A 308 11.25 -11.25 16.65
C SER A 308 12.64 -10.63 16.45
N LEU A 309 13.56 -10.91 17.37
CA LEU A 309 14.95 -10.51 17.19
C LEU A 309 15.61 -11.46 16.17
N PRO A 310 16.33 -10.94 15.16
CA PRO A 310 17.08 -11.79 14.25
C PRO A 310 18.09 -12.62 15.04
N TYR A 311 18.13 -13.94 14.79
CA TYR A 311 19.04 -14.85 15.48
C TYR A 311 20.50 -14.43 15.27
N LYS A 312 21.10 -13.84 16.30
CA LYS A 312 22.53 -13.48 16.34
C LYS A 312 23.22 -14.34 17.40
N PRO A 313 24.02 -15.36 17.01
CA PRO A 313 24.56 -16.37 17.91
C PRO A 313 25.30 -15.82 19.15
N LYS A 314 25.95 -14.66 19.03
CA LYS A 314 26.67 -14.02 20.15
C LYS A 314 25.73 -13.33 21.15
N PHE A 315 24.56 -12.86 20.72
CA PHE A 315 23.59 -12.14 21.53
C PHE A 315 22.58 -13.10 22.18
N THR A 316 22.09 -14.09 21.41
CA THR A 316 21.17 -15.13 21.93
C THR A 316 21.84 -16.06 22.92
N ARG A 317 23.13 -16.43 22.75
CA ARG A 317 23.88 -17.23 23.75
C ARG A 317 24.12 -16.49 25.08
N GLY A 318 24.08 -15.15 25.08
CA GLY A 318 24.19 -14.35 26.29
C GLY A 318 22.88 -14.26 27.07
N LEU A 319 21.75 -14.24 26.36
CA LEU A 319 20.41 -14.20 26.95
C LEU A 319 20.05 -15.48 27.71
N ASP A 320 20.49 -16.65 27.22
CA ASP A 320 20.35 -17.92 27.96
C ASP A 320 21.10 -17.92 29.31
N LYS A 321 22.22 -17.19 29.41
CA LYS A 321 22.98 -17.03 30.65
C LYS A 321 22.32 -16.05 31.64
N CYS A 322 21.57 -15.07 31.17
CA CYS A 322 20.82 -14.16 32.04
C CYS A 322 19.58 -14.85 32.64
N ASN A 323 18.93 -15.75 31.92
CA ASN A 323 17.73 -16.45 32.40
C ASN A 323 18.04 -17.59 33.39
N SER A 324 19.22 -18.21 33.29
CA SER A 324 19.67 -19.25 34.22
C SER A 324 20.01 -18.74 35.64
N GLY A 325 20.01 -17.42 35.85
CA GLY A 325 20.14 -16.79 37.17
C GLY A 325 18.81 -16.53 37.90
N MET A 326 17.66 -16.59 37.20
CA MET A 326 16.37 -16.12 37.73
C MET A 326 15.40 -17.21 38.21
N ASN A 327 15.74 -18.50 38.11
CA ASN A 327 14.84 -19.56 38.59
C ASN A 327 15.62 -20.76 39.14
N LYS A 328 15.70 -20.89 40.47
CA LYS A 328 16.29 -22.08 41.14
C LYS A 328 15.27 -23.06 41.71
N ASP A 329 13.96 -22.77 41.66
CA ASP A 329 12.95 -23.58 42.36
C ASP A 329 11.88 -24.24 41.47
N SER A 330 12.06 -24.30 40.14
CA SER A 330 11.12 -24.99 39.25
C SER A 330 11.83 -26.03 38.39
N GLY A 331 11.33 -27.27 38.45
CA GLY A 331 11.84 -28.43 37.71
C GLY A 331 11.91 -28.28 36.18
N PRO A 332 12.40 -29.30 35.46
CA PRO A 332 12.84 -29.17 34.09
C PRO A 332 11.68 -28.83 33.13
N ILE A 333 11.79 -27.69 32.44
CA ILE A 333 10.90 -27.25 31.37
C ILE A 333 11.55 -27.62 30.02
N PRO A 334 10.79 -28.19 29.06
CA PRO A 334 11.32 -28.54 27.74
C PRO A 334 11.70 -27.30 26.91
N THR A 335 12.81 -27.43 26.18
CA THR A 335 13.45 -26.40 25.36
C THR A 335 12.52 -25.84 24.28
N SER A 336 12.10 -24.58 24.46
CA SER A 336 11.43 -23.73 23.47
C SER A 336 12.14 -22.36 23.44
N PRO A 337 12.12 -21.62 22.31
CA PRO A 337 12.90 -20.40 22.15
C PRO A 337 12.47 -19.28 23.12
N LEU A 338 13.48 -18.54 23.59
CA LEU A 338 13.41 -17.47 24.58
C LEU A 338 12.60 -16.27 24.05
N PHE A 339 11.53 -15.87 24.76
CA PHE A 339 10.79 -14.63 24.51
C PHE A 339 11.07 -13.63 25.64
N VAL A 340 11.35 -12.37 25.29
CA VAL A 340 11.58 -11.27 26.25
C VAL A 340 10.40 -10.30 26.18
N LEU A 341 9.81 -10.00 27.34
CA LEU A 341 8.68 -9.06 27.47
C LEU A 341 9.19 -7.62 27.55
N ILE A 342 8.71 -6.75 26.66
CA ILE A 342 8.81 -5.30 26.82
C ILE A 342 7.39 -4.73 26.67
N ASN A 343 6.94 -3.98 27.67
CA ASN A 343 5.61 -3.42 27.71
C ASN A 343 5.53 -2.18 26.79
N LYS A 344 4.59 -2.19 25.83
CA LYS A 344 4.26 -1.04 25.00
C LYS A 344 2.77 -0.75 25.20
N ASP A 345 2.46 0.33 25.91
CA ASP A 345 1.09 0.81 26.05
C ASP A 345 0.65 1.44 24.71
N ILE A 346 0.01 0.63 23.88
CA ILE A 346 -0.82 1.08 22.76
C ILE A 346 -2.25 0.70 23.12
N TRP A 347 -3.14 1.70 23.16
CA TRP A 347 -4.53 1.55 23.58
C TRP A 347 -5.31 0.76 22.52
N TYR A 348 -5.62 -0.51 22.81
CA TYR A 348 -6.54 -1.34 22.02
C TYR A 348 -7.91 -1.32 22.70
N GLY A 349 -8.94 -0.92 21.97
CA GLY A 349 -10.30 -0.78 22.50
C GLY A 349 -10.79 -2.04 23.19
N GLU A 350 -11.41 -1.86 24.37
CA GLU A 350 -11.98 -2.94 25.16
C GLU A 350 -13.06 -3.71 24.38
N PRO A 351 -13.20 -5.03 24.62
CA PRO A 351 -14.32 -5.80 24.11
C PRO A 351 -15.62 -5.26 24.70
N VAL A 352 -16.51 -4.78 23.83
CA VAL A 352 -17.86 -4.34 24.21
C VAL A 352 -18.66 -5.56 24.66
N SER A 353 -19.10 -5.57 25.91
CA SER A 353 -20.14 -6.48 26.40
C SER A 353 -21.48 -6.06 25.77
N GLU A 354 -22.04 -6.91 24.91
CA GLU A 354 -23.42 -6.72 24.45
C GLU A 354 -24.39 -6.95 25.62
N PRO A 355 -25.41 -6.10 25.80
CA PRO A 355 -26.44 -6.33 26.80
C PRO A 355 -27.21 -7.61 26.45
N VAL A 356 -27.32 -8.50 27.43
CA VAL A 356 -28.15 -9.71 27.37
C VAL A 356 -29.59 -9.27 27.14
N SER A 357 -30.17 -9.67 26.01
CA SER A 357 -31.58 -9.46 25.72
C SER A 357 -32.42 -10.34 26.65
N GLU A 358 -33.34 -9.71 27.38
CA GLU A 358 -34.35 -10.41 28.17
C GLU A 358 -35.25 -11.26 27.26
N PRO A 359 -35.69 -12.45 27.71
CA PRO A 359 -36.56 -13.31 26.93
C PRO A 359 -37.92 -12.65 26.73
N VAL A 360 -38.27 -12.43 25.47
CA VAL A 360 -39.61 -12.02 25.04
C VAL A 360 -40.60 -13.13 25.38
N SER A 361 -41.52 -12.86 26.30
CA SER A 361 -42.66 -13.73 26.59
C SER A 361 -43.62 -13.77 25.40
N GLU A 362 -43.86 -14.95 24.85
CA GLU A 362 -44.91 -15.20 23.85
C GLU A 362 -46.31 -15.02 24.49
N PRO A 363 -47.27 -14.38 23.80
CA PRO A 363 -48.66 -14.42 24.20
C PRO A 363 -49.35 -15.67 23.62
N PHE A 364 -50.22 -16.26 24.43
CA PHE A 364 -51.17 -17.33 24.11
C PHE A 364 -52.16 -16.95 22.99
#